data_AF-A0A5A7M8H7-F1
#
_entry.id   AF-A0A5A7M8H7-F1
#
_cell.length_a   1.000
_cell.length_b   1.000
_cell.length_c   1.000
_cell.angle_alpha   90.00
_cell.angle_beta   90.00
_cell.angle_gamma   90.00
#
_symmetry.space_group_name_H-M   'P 1'
#
loop_
_entity.id
_entity.type
_entity.pdbx_description
1 polymer ?
#
loop_
_entity_poly.entity_id
_entity_poly.type
_entity_poly.pdbx_seq_one_letter_code
_entity_poly.pdbx_strand_id
1 'polypeptide(L)'
;MKSENESGKTYSLAFRKALVDEALNRTPGGGFPELEKRHRLKPGTLFDWVEELGPAPPPAPFSALHFWIGNTPLGEAEFGRYFDYADSYWELEVEDIESSSEDVTGCGFCQDLGRQFLFDEDLLLMIWLPEPVPVATIVGQSTLDSDTSLALIVQACAAQGIHTANAMFVYADPSEPITDPDKLYNGLSYIGLFDD
;
A
#
# COMPACT_ATOMS: atom_id res chain seq x y z
N MET A 1 -7.24 7.07 -30.76
CA MET A 1 -7.61 8.37 -31.36
C MET A 1 -6.30 9.12 -31.62
N LYS A 2 -6.04 9.59 -32.84
CA LYS A 2 -4.75 10.23 -33.19
C LYS A 2 -4.71 11.65 -32.60
N SER A 3 -3.71 11.97 -31.78
CA SER A 3 -3.42 13.35 -31.40
C SER A 3 -2.65 14.03 -32.54
N GLU A 4 -3.32 14.89 -33.29
CA GLU A 4 -2.71 15.67 -34.38
C GLU A 4 -2.14 16.97 -33.82
N ASN A 5 -0.82 17.15 -33.95
CA ASN A 5 -0.13 18.40 -33.67
C ASN A 5 0.19 19.12 -35.00
N GLU A 6 0.04 20.45 -35.05
CA GLU A 6 0.14 21.36 -36.22
C GLU A 6 1.47 21.35 -37.03
N SER A 7 2.33 20.34 -36.87
CA SER A 7 3.49 20.07 -37.72
C SER A 7 3.42 18.70 -38.43
N GLY A 8 2.37 17.88 -38.23
CA GLY A 8 2.23 16.59 -38.90
C GLY A 8 3.35 15.58 -38.58
N LYS A 9 4.15 15.83 -37.54
CA LYS A 9 5.26 14.96 -37.14
C LYS A 9 4.74 13.86 -36.22
N THR A 10 4.63 12.65 -36.76
CA THR A 10 4.34 11.45 -35.97
C THR A 10 5.64 10.97 -35.31
N TYR A 11 5.69 10.98 -33.99
CA TYR A 11 6.81 10.42 -33.23
C TYR A 11 6.62 8.91 -33.06
N SER A 12 7.70 8.14 -33.20
CA SER A 12 7.64 6.69 -32.99
C SER A 12 7.41 6.38 -31.50
N LEU A 13 6.74 5.26 -31.22
CA LEU A 13 6.56 4.79 -29.84
C LEU A 13 7.90 4.63 -29.11
N ALA A 14 8.93 4.14 -29.80
CA ALA A 14 10.27 3.99 -29.25
C ALA A 14 10.88 5.34 -28.83
N PHE A 15 10.70 6.38 -29.65
CA PHE A 15 11.15 7.73 -29.30
C PHE A 15 10.39 8.29 -28.09
N ARG A 16 9.06 8.16 -28.08
CA ARG A 16 8.22 8.63 -26.97
C ARG A 16 8.62 7.95 -25.66
N LYS A 17 8.81 6.63 -25.66
CA LYS A 17 9.27 5.86 -24.49
C LYS A 17 10.66 6.27 -24.01
N ALA A 18 11.60 6.48 -24.92
CA ALA A 18 12.95 6.92 -24.55
C ALA A 18 12.94 8.31 -23.91
N LEU A 19 12.09 9.22 -24.42
CA LEU A 19 11.99 10.56 -23.86
C LEU A 19 11.24 10.60 -22.53
N VAL A 20 10.23 9.75 -22.34
CA VAL A 20 9.57 9.53 -21.04
C VAL A 20 10.55 8.97 -20.01
N ASP A 21 11.38 8.00 -20.38
CA ASP A 21 12.43 7.46 -19.51
C ASP A 21 13.46 8.53 -19.11
N GLU A 22 13.89 9.38 -20.05
CA GLU A 22 14.76 10.52 -19.72
C GLU A 22 14.05 11.52 -18.80
N ALA A 23 12.76 11.81 -19.06
CA ALA A 23 11.98 12.75 -18.27
C ALA A 23 11.77 12.29 -16.82
N LEU A 24 11.66 10.98 -16.57
CA LEU A 24 11.43 10.42 -15.24
C LEU A 24 12.72 10.12 -14.48
N ASN A 25 13.77 9.68 -15.17
CA ASN A 25 14.97 9.14 -14.50
C ASN A 25 16.21 10.03 -14.64
N ARG A 26 16.21 10.97 -15.59
CA ARG A 26 17.39 11.78 -15.95
C ARG A 26 16.99 13.20 -16.35
N THR A 27 16.01 13.77 -15.65
CA THR A 27 15.46 15.08 -15.98
C THR A 27 16.58 16.14 -15.94
N PRO A 28 16.84 16.89 -17.03
CA PRO A 28 17.88 17.91 -17.04
C PRO A 28 17.48 19.12 -16.18
N GLY A 29 18.47 19.95 -15.82
CA GLY A 29 18.20 21.28 -15.27
C GLY A 29 17.30 22.08 -16.21
N GLY A 30 16.17 22.59 -15.71
CA GLY A 30 15.12 23.21 -16.51
C GLY A 30 13.89 22.31 -16.77
N GLY A 31 13.92 21.04 -16.36
CA GLY A 31 12.76 20.17 -16.30
C GLY A 31 12.22 19.75 -17.68
N PHE A 32 10.93 19.40 -17.71
CA PHE A 32 10.23 18.98 -18.93
C PHE A 32 10.28 20.04 -20.05
N PRO A 33 10.14 21.35 -19.78
CA PRO A 33 10.23 22.38 -20.83
C PRO A 33 11.55 22.36 -21.62
N GLU A 34 12.67 22.02 -20.98
CA GLU A 34 13.97 21.93 -21.66
C GLU A 34 14.03 20.74 -22.61
N LEU A 35 13.48 19.58 -22.19
CA LEU A 35 13.36 18.40 -23.05
C LEU A 35 12.43 18.67 -24.23
N GLU A 36 11.29 19.33 -23.99
CA GLU A 36 10.36 19.72 -25.05
C GLU A 36 11.03 20.67 -26.05
N LYS A 37 11.77 21.67 -25.58
CA LYS A 37 12.52 22.60 -26.43
C LYS A 37 13.59 21.90 -27.26
N ARG A 38 14.35 20.97 -26.67
CA ARG A 38 15.40 20.18 -27.35
C ARG A 38 14.83 19.39 -28.53
N HIS A 39 13.63 18.83 -28.35
CA HIS A 39 12.97 18.00 -29.36
C HIS A 39 11.92 18.73 -30.20
N ARG A 40 11.78 20.05 -30.00
CA ARG A 40 10.80 20.93 -30.66
C ARG A 40 9.36 20.41 -30.50
N LEU A 41 9.05 19.90 -29.30
CA LEU A 41 7.71 19.49 -28.91
C LEU A 41 6.88 20.73 -28.55
N LYS A 42 5.56 20.60 -28.67
CA LYS A 42 4.67 21.62 -28.08
C LYS A 42 4.73 21.50 -26.55
N PRO A 43 4.70 22.63 -25.81
CA PRO A 43 4.60 22.58 -24.36
C PRO A 43 3.45 21.69 -23.89
N GLY A 44 3.72 20.81 -22.93
CA GLY A 44 2.76 19.83 -22.39
C GLY A 44 2.73 18.48 -23.12
N THR A 45 3.32 18.38 -24.33
CA THR A 45 3.34 17.09 -25.07
C THR A 45 4.08 16.00 -24.30
N LEU A 46 5.16 16.37 -23.60
CA LEU A 46 5.93 15.41 -22.82
C LEU A 46 5.17 14.97 -21.57
N PHE A 47 4.37 15.87 -20.99
CA PHE A 47 3.49 15.54 -19.87
C PHE A 47 2.43 14.50 -20.28
N ASP A 48 1.73 14.73 -21.40
CA ASP A 48 0.77 13.77 -21.96
C ASP A 48 1.41 12.40 -22.21
N TRP A 49 2.67 12.38 -22.67
CA TRP A 49 3.38 11.12 -22.91
C TRP A 49 3.80 10.43 -21.61
N VAL A 50 4.14 11.17 -20.56
CA VAL A 50 4.40 10.59 -19.24
C VAL A 50 3.14 10.00 -18.64
N GLU A 51 1.98 10.65 -18.79
CA GLU A 51 0.69 10.08 -18.37
C GLU A 51 0.32 8.82 -19.17
N GLU A 52 0.54 8.80 -20.49
CA GLU A 52 0.18 7.66 -21.34
C GLU A 52 1.17 6.48 -21.23
N LEU A 53 2.47 6.77 -21.14
CA LEU A 53 3.54 5.77 -21.32
C LEU A 53 4.45 5.61 -20.09
N GLY A 54 4.25 6.43 -19.06
CA GLY A 54 4.92 6.27 -17.78
C GLY A 54 4.50 4.98 -17.09
N PRO A 55 5.19 4.59 -16.00
CA PRO A 55 4.70 3.52 -15.14
C PRO A 55 3.30 3.89 -14.64
N ALA A 56 2.43 2.89 -14.52
CA ALA A 56 1.16 3.10 -13.83
C ALA A 56 1.49 3.62 -12.41
N PRO A 57 0.79 4.67 -11.94
CA PRO A 57 0.94 5.08 -10.55
C PRO A 57 0.61 3.88 -9.66
N PRO A 58 1.29 3.74 -8.51
CA PRO A 58 0.89 2.73 -7.54
C PRO A 58 -0.58 2.95 -7.15
N PRO A 59 -1.29 1.89 -6.72
CA PRO A 59 -2.62 2.05 -6.15
C PRO A 59 -2.62 3.14 -5.08
N ALA A 60 -3.66 3.97 -5.06
CA ALA A 60 -3.77 4.98 -4.03
C ALA A 60 -3.98 4.30 -2.66
N PRO A 61 -3.44 4.86 -1.57
CA PRO A 61 -3.84 4.45 -0.23
C PRO A 61 -5.37 4.50 -0.11
N PHE A 62 -5.95 3.60 0.68
CA PHE A 62 -7.40 3.41 0.84
C PHE A 62 -8.16 2.98 -0.42
N SER A 63 -7.52 2.73 -1.57
CA SER A 63 -8.24 2.15 -2.72
C SER A 63 -8.58 0.67 -2.55
N ALA A 64 -7.85 0.00 -1.64
CA ALA A 64 -8.11 -1.35 -1.18
C ALA A 64 -7.46 -1.54 0.20
N LEU A 65 -7.95 -2.49 0.98
CA LEU A 65 -7.53 -2.74 2.35
C LEU A 65 -7.08 -4.20 2.51
N HIS A 66 -5.89 -4.39 3.09
CA HIS A 66 -5.46 -5.69 3.58
C HIS A 66 -6.21 -6.03 4.86
N PHE A 67 -6.69 -7.26 5.02
CA PHE A 67 -7.42 -7.69 6.22
C PHE A 67 -6.74 -8.84 6.95
N TRP A 68 -6.61 -8.67 8.27
CA TRP A 68 -6.31 -9.73 9.21
C TRP A 68 -7.41 -9.84 10.25
N ILE A 69 -7.91 -11.04 10.50
CA ILE A 69 -9.08 -11.25 11.35
C ILE A 69 -9.05 -12.62 12.02
N GLY A 70 -9.57 -12.69 13.25
CA GLY A 70 -9.66 -13.96 13.97
C GLY A 70 -10.05 -13.78 15.43
N ASN A 71 -9.81 -14.84 16.20
CA ASN A 71 -9.97 -14.80 17.65
C ASN A 71 -8.60 -14.77 18.32
N THR A 72 -8.42 -13.84 19.24
CA THR A 72 -7.23 -13.73 20.08
C THR A 72 -7.61 -13.89 21.56
N PRO A 73 -6.83 -14.64 22.36
CA PRO A 73 -7.01 -14.68 23.81
C PRO A 73 -6.40 -13.46 24.51
N LEU A 74 -5.66 -12.61 23.79
CA LEU A 74 -4.96 -11.46 24.33
C LEU A 74 -5.96 -10.37 24.75
N GLY A 75 -5.63 -9.65 25.83
CA GLY A 75 -6.34 -8.42 26.17
C GLY A 75 -5.96 -7.28 25.24
N GLU A 76 -6.81 -6.24 25.17
CA GLU A 76 -6.63 -5.08 24.28
C GLU A 76 -5.20 -4.50 24.30
N ALA A 77 -4.66 -4.23 25.49
CA ALA A 77 -3.32 -3.65 25.62
C ALA A 77 -2.21 -4.58 25.12
N GLU A 78 -2.35 -5.90 25.33
CA GLU A 78 -1.35 -6.87 24.86
C GLU A 78 -1.45 -7.07 23.34
N PHE A 79 -2.67 -7.05 22.80
CA PHE A 79 -2.91 -7.07 21.36
C PHE A 79 -2.35 -5.81 20.68
N GLY A 80 -2.59 -4.63 21.24
CA GLY A 80 -2.13 -3.34 20.72
C GLY A 80 -0.61 -3.19 20.68
N ARG A 81 0.11 -3.78 21.65
CA ARG A 81 1.58 -3.76 21.72
C ARG A 81 2.30 -4.31 20.49
N TYR A 82 1.61 -5.10 19.68
CA TYR A 82 2.15 -5.60 18.41
C TYR A 82 2.39 -4.49 17.38
N PHE A 83 1.66 -3.38 17.48
CA PHE A 83 1.74 -2.21 16.60
C PHE A 83 2.61 -1.08 17.18
N ASP A 84 2.97 -1.16 18.46
CA ASP A 84 3.87 -0.20 19.10
C ASP A 84 5.26 -0.24 18.43
N TYR A 85 6.06 0.78 18.73
CA TYR A 85 7.43 0.92 18.23
C TYR A 85 8.40 1.25 19.38
N ALA A 86 9.69 1.09 19.13
CA ALA A 86 10.73 1.41 20.09
C ALA A 86 10.82 2.92 20.34
N ASP A 87 10.90 3.34 21.60
CA ASP A 87 11.01 4.76 22.00
C ASP A 87 12.19 5.47 21.30
N SER A 88 13.28 4.74 21.03
CA SER A 88 14.48 5.26 20.38
C SER A 88 14.37 5.37 18.85
N TYR A 89 13.31 4.86 18.22
CA TYR A 89 13.23 4.80 16.76
C TYR A 89 13.36 6.19 16.12
N TRP A 90 12.72 7.20 16.72
CA TRP A 90 12.74 8.58 16.23
C TRP A 90 14.06 9.33 16.49
N GLU A 91 14.99 8.72 17.22
CA GLU A 91 16.33 9.25 17.44
C GLU A 91 17.34 8.78 16.38
N LEU A 92 16.96 7.80 15.55
CA LEU A 92 17.79 7.23 14.50
C LEU A 92 17.73 8.06 13.23
N GLU A 93 18.88 8.20 12.56
CA GLU A 93 18.94 8.70 11.20
C GLU A 93 18.61 7.57 10.21
N VAL A 94 18.23 7.93 8.98
CA VAL A 94 17.89 6.95 7.93
C VAL A 94 19.06 6.00 7.68
N GLU A 95 20.29 6.51 7.64
CA GLU A 95 21.49 5.69 7.42
C GLU A 95 21.75 4.68 8.54
N ASP A 96 21.37 5.00 9.78
CA ASP A 96 21.50 4.07 10.92
C ASP A 96 20.49 2.92 10.78
N ILE A 97 19.27 3.24 10.35
CA ILE A 97 18.22 2.24 10.07
C ILE A 97 18.66 1.37 8.89
N GLU A 98 19.11 1.97 7.79
CA GLU A 98 19.53 1.27 6.56
C GLU A 98 20.71 0.32 6.77
N SER A 99 21.65 0.71 7.63
CA SER A 99 22.85 -0.09 7.92
C SER A 99 22.68 -1.11 9.05
N SER A 100 21.55 -1.07 9.77
CA SER A 100 21.25 -2.03 10.83
C SER A 100 21.05 -3.45 10.28
N SER A 101 21.62 -4.44 10.98
CA SER A 101 21.37 -5.87 10.74
C SER A 101 20.26 -6.43 11.63
N GLU A 102 19.72 -5.63 12.54
CA GLU A 102 18.67 -5.99 13.50
C GLU A 102 17.44 -5.10 13.30
N ASP A 103 16.28 -5.56 13.76
CA ASP A 103 15.09 -4.71 13.80
C ASP A 103 15.29 -3.59 14.82
N VAL A 104 15.23 -2.36 14.33
CA VAL A 104 15.30 -1.13 15.14
C VAL A 104 13.93 -0.49 15.33
N THR A 105 12.90 -0.97 14.62
CA THR A 105 11.54 -0.46 14.74
C THR A 105 10.91 -0.83 16.07
N GLY A 106 11.23 -2.01 16.60
CA GLY A 106 10.57 -2.58 17.78
C GLY A 106 9.12 -2.98 17.53
N CYS A 107 8.66 -2.95 16.27
CA CYS A 107 7.27 -3.16 15.89
C CYS A 107 7.04 -4.58 15.37
N GLY A 108 6.16 -5.32 16.05
CA GLY A 108 5.82 -6.70 15.68
C GLY A 108 5.21 -6.79 14.27
N PHE A 109 4.35 -5.83 13.91
CA PHE A 109 3.78 -5.76 12.56
C PHE A 109 4.85 -5.51 11.48
N CYS A 110 5.79 -4.58 11.72
CA CYS A 110 6.89 -4.32 10.78
C CYS A 110 7.77 -5.54 10.58
N GLN A 111 8.13 -6.22 11.68
CA GLN A 111 8.90 -7.46 11.63
C GLN A 111 8.18 -8.53 10.80
N ASP A 112 6.87 -8.67 11.01
CA ASP A 112 6.07 -9.65 10.29
C ASP A 112 5.89 -9.32 8.80
N LEU A 113 5.93 -8.05 8.42
CA LEU A 113 5.98 -7.59 7.02
C LEU A 113 7.39 -7.64 6.42
N GLY A 114 8.42 -7.85 7.25
CA GLY A 114 9.82 -7.79 6.82
C GLY A 114 10.27 -6.37 6.48
N ARG A 115 9.63 -5.35 7.08
CA ARG A 115 9.95 -3.95 6.87
C ARG A 115 11.16 -3.54 7.70
N GLN A 116 11.99 -2.69 7.10
CA GLN A 116 13.14 -2.06 7.76
C GLN A 116 12.76 -0.76 8.47
N PHE A 117 11.71 -0.08 7.97
CA PHE A 117 11.16 1.15 8.53
C PHE A 117 9.77 0.91 9.11
N LEU A 118 9.35 1.75 10.05
CA LEU A 118 7.98 1.73 10.58
C LEU A 118 6.93 1.79 9.46
N PHE A 119 5.81 1.11 9.69
CA PHE A 119 4.60 1.26 8.89
C PHE A 119 3.99 2.64 9.12
N ASP A 120 3.14 3.08 8.18
CA ASP A 120 2.42 4.34 8.34
C ASP A 120 1.18 4.11 9.21
N GLU A 121 1.17 4.64 10.43
CA GLU A 121 0.09 4.44 11.38
C GLU A 121 -1.25 5.05 10.91
N ASP A 122 -1.22 6.07 10.06
CA ASP A 122 -2.41 6.69 9.49
C ASP A 122 -3.16 5.75 8.53
N LEU A 123 -2.50 4.69 8.06
CA LEU A 123 -3.07 3.66 7.19
C LEU A 123 -3.59 2.44 7.95
N LEU A 124 -3.44 2.39 9.29
CA LEU A 124 -3.84 1.25 10.11
C LEU A 124 -5.16 1.54 10.84
N LEU A 125 -6.08 0.59 10.77
CA LEU A 125 -7.22 0.51 11.69
C LEU A 125 -7.17 -0.80 12.46
N MET A 126 -7.27 -0.73 13.78
CA MET A 126 -7.29 -1.86 14.69
C MET A 126 -8.64 -1.92 15.43
N ILE A 127 -9.22 -3.11 15.51
CA ILE A 127 -10.45 -3.36 16.26
C ILE A 127 -10.23 -4.56 17.17
N TRP A 128 -10.44 -4.35 18.46
CA TRP A 128 -10.45 -5.41 19.47
C TRP A 128 -11.75 -5.35 20.26
N LEU A 129 -12.33 -6.51 20.53
CA LEU A 129 -13.56 -6.67 21.29
C LEU A 129 -13.33 -7.69 22.42
N PRO A 130 -13.97 -7.50 23.59
CA PRO A 130 -13.79 -8.40 24.73
C PRO A 130 -14.35 -9.81 24.49
N GLU A 131 -15.30 -9.97 23.57
CA GLU A 131 -15.95 -11.25 23.26
C GLU A 131 -16.04 -11.46 21.73
N PRO A 132 -15.93 -12.71 21.25
CA PRO A 132 -16.13 -13.03 19.84
C PRO A 132 -17.53 -12.66 19.35
N VAL A 133 -17.57 -11.97 18.20
CA VAL A 133 -18.80 -11.64 17.47
C VAL A 133 -18.78 -12.30 16.09
N PRO A 134 -19.93 -12.41 15.39
CA PRO A 134 -19.92 -12.86 13.99
C PRO A 134 -19.00 -11.98 13.13
N VAL A 135 -18.29 -12.59 12.18
CA VAL A 135 -17.34 -11.88 11.29
C VAL A 135 -17.97 -10.64 10.65
N ALA A 136 -19.19 -10.75 10.13
CA ALA A 136 -19.89 -9.62 9.52
C ALA A 136 -20.06 -8.42 10.48
N THR A 137 -20.21 -8.68 11.78
CA THR A 137 -20.37 -7.63 12.80
C THR A 137 -19.09 -6.85 13.04
N ILE A 138 -17.93 -7.51 13.12
CA ILE A 138 -16.65 -6.82 13.35
C ILE A 138 -16.13 -6.17 12.06
N VAL A 139 -16.32 -6.82 10.89
CA VAL A 139 -15.92 -6.25 9.60
C VAL A 139 -16.76 -5.01 9.28
N GLY A 140 -18.04 -4.98 9.65
CA GLY A 140 -18.88 -3.79 9.52
C GLY A 140 -18.48 -2.59 10.37
N GLN A 141 -17.47 -2.73 11.24
CA GLN A 141 -16.85 -1.60 11.97
C GLN A 141 -15.62 -1.04 11.24
N SER A 142 -15.18 -1.68 10.15
CA SER A 142 -14.17 -1.10 9.26
C SER A 142 -14.74 0.09 8.47
N THR A 143 -13.86 0.85 7.82
CA THR A 143 -14.22 1.99 6.97
C THR A 143 -14.66 1.58 5.56
N LEU A 144 -14.86 0.28 5.29
CA LEU A 144 -15.30 -0.22 3.98
C LEU A 144 -16.59 0.45 3.52
N ASP A 145 -16.57 1.00 2.31
CA ASP A 145 -17.74 1.62 1.67
C ASP A 145 -18.51 0.62 0.77
N SER A 146 -17.90 -0.53 0.45
CA SER A 146 -18.46 -1.54 -0.46
C SER A 146 -19.13 -2.73 0.23
N ASP A 147 -20.47 -2.84 0.08
CA ASP A 147 -21.25 -4.03 0.45
C ASP A 147 -20.75 -5.32 -0.25
N THR A 148 -20.19 -5.18 -1.46
CA THR A 148 -19.64 -6.32 -2.20
C THR A 148 -18.37 -6.84 -1.54
N SER A 149 -17.49 -5.93 -1.12
CA SER A 149 -16.24 -6.26 -0.43
C SER A 149 -16.52 -6.91 0.92
N LEU A 150 -17.51 -6.39 1.68
CA LEU A 150 -17.98 -7.02 2.91
C LEU A 150 -18.40 -8.49 2.68
N ALA A 151 -19.17 -8.77 1.64
CA ALA A 151 -19.61 -10.13 1.32
C ALA A 151 -18.43 -11.05 0.96
N LEU A 152 -17.46 -10.55 0.21
CA LEU A 152 -16.24 -11.29 -0.17
C LEU A 152 -15.36 -11.59 1.05
N ILE A 153 -15.21 -10.65 1.97
CA ILE A 153 -14.49 -10.83 3.23
C ILE A 153 -15.14 -11.91 4.08
N VAL A 154 -16.46 -11.85 4.27
CA VAL A 154 -17.20 -12.87 5.03
C VAL A 154 -17.03 -14.25 4.39
N GLN A 155 -17.05 -14.33 3.05
CA GLN A 155 -16.81 -15.58 2.33
C GLN A 155 -15.37 -16.08 2.52
N ALA A 156 -14.36 -15.21 2.45
CA ALA A 156 -12.96 -15.55 2.66
C ALA A 156 -12.72 -16.10 4.07
N CYS A 157 -13.27 -15.43 5.09
CA CYS A 157 -13.27 -15.92 6.47
C CYS A 157 -13.90 -17.32 6.58
N ALA A 158 -15.09 -17.52 6.00
CA ALA A 158 -15.78 -18.80 6.05
C ALA A 158 -14.99 -19.93 5.37
N ALA A 159 -14.28 -19.64 4.26
CA ALA A 159 -13.42 -20.60 3.58
C ALA A 159 -12.23 -21.04 4.44
N GLN A 160 -11.77 -20.18 5.35
CA GLN A 160 -10.74 -20.48 6.36
C GLN A 160 -11.31 -21.01 7.68
N GLY A 161 -12.63 -21.22 7.79
CA GLY A 161 -13.28 -21.69 9.02
C GLY A 161 -13.46 -20.62 10.11
N ILE A 162 -13.27 -19.34 9.76
CA ILE A 162 -13.43 -18.19 10.67
C ILE A 162 -14.89 -17.72 10.58
N HIS A 163 -15.69 -18.07 11.59
CA HIS A 163 -17.10 -17.66 11.66
C HIS A 163 -17.37 -16.57 12.71
N THR A 164 -16.51 -16.51 13.73
CA THR A 164 -16.50 -15.47 14.75
C THR A 164 -15.10 -14.90 14.89
N ALA A 165 -15.02 -13.64 15.31
CA ALA A 165 -13.78 -12.94 15.59
C ALA A 165 -13.98 -11.94 16.73
N ASN A 166 -12.94 -11.73 17.53
CA ASN A 166 -12.89 -10.65 18.52
C ASN A 166 -11.76 -9.66 18.24
N ALA A 167 -10.94 -9.90 17.22
CA ALA A 167 -9.91 -8.97 16.79
C ALA A 167 -9.79 -8.93 15.27
N MET A 168 -9.50 -7.74 14.76
CA MET A 168 -9.26 -7.46 13.36
C MET A 168 -8.32 -6.27 13.24
N PHE A 169 -7.47 -6.26 12.23
CA PHE A 169 -6.84 -5.02 11.79
C PHE A 169 -6.76 -4.97 10.27
N VAL A 170 -6.72 -3.75 9.74
CA VAL A 170 -6.63 -3.48 8.32
C VAL A 170 -5.50 -2.50 8.03
N TYR A 171 -4.85 -2.68 6.88
CA TYR A 171 -3.80 -1.78 6.42
C TYR A 171 -4.12 -1.28 5.01
N ALA A 172 -4.15 0.04 4.86
CA ALA A 172 -4.68 0.74 3.69
C ALA A 172 -3.61 1.12 2.64
N ASP A 173 -2.52 0.35 2.55
CA ASP A 173 -1.56 0.41 1.46
C ASP A 173 -1.68 -0.85 0.58
N PRO A 174 -2.36 -0.80 -0.57
CA PRO A 174 -2.52 -1.95 -1.45
C PRO A 174 -1.21 -2.45 -2.08
N SER A 175 -0.14 -1.66 -1.98
CA SER A 175 1.18 -2.01 -2.50
C SER A 175 2.05 -2.75 -1.49
N GLU A 176 1.61 -2.87 -0.23
CA GLU A 176 2.33 -3.57 0.83
C GLU A 176 2.44 -5.08 0.52
N PRO A 177 3.66 -5.64 0.42
CA PRO A 177 3.84 -7.03 0.09
C PRO A 177 3.55 -7.95 1.29
N ILE A 178 2.49 -8.76 1.19
CA ILE A 178 2.22 -9.83 2.16
C ILE A 178 2.94 -11.11 1.71
N THR A 179 4.13 -11.33 2.25
CA THR A 179 5.07 -12.38 1.80
C THR A 179 4.75 -13.79 2.30
N ASP A 180 4.06 -13.91 3.43
CA ASP A 180 3.64 -15.18 4.02
C ASP A 180 2.15 -15.14 4.40
N PRO A 181 1.23 -15.31 3.44
CA PRO A 181 -0.21 -15.18 3.70
C PRO A 181 -0.77 -16.29 4.60
N ASP A 182 -0.05 -17.41 4.77
CA ASP A 182 -0.52 -18.58 5.53
C ASP A 182 -0.11 -18.54 7.01
N LYS A 183 0.83 -17.65 7.41
CA LYS A 183 1.17 -17.47 8.82
C LYS A 183 0.12 -16.66 9.58
N LEU A 184 0.23 -16.68 10.91
CA LEU A 184 -0.55 -15.82 11.78
C LEU A 184 0.21 -14.53 12.08
N TYR A 185 -0.49 -13.41 12.03
CA TYR A 185 0.00 -12.07 12.35
C TYR A 185 -0.68 -11.62 13.64
N ASN A 186 0.08 -11.52 14.74
CA ASN A 186 -0.48 -11.33 16.08
C ASN A 186 -1.58 -12.34 16.45
N GLY A 187 -1.45 -13.58 15.96
CA GLY A 187 -2.44 -14.64 16.13
C GLY A 187 -3.65 -14.59 15.17
N LEU A 188 -3.72 -13.60 14.27
CA LEU A 188 -4.81 -13.46 13.30
C LEU A 188 -4.40 -13.97 11.91
N SER A 189 -5.37 -14.48 11.15
CA SER A 189 -5.15 -14.93 9.77
C SER A 189 -5.28 -13.77 8.80
N TYR A 190 -4.37 -13.69 7.82
CA TYR A 190 -4.55 -12.83 6.66
C TYR A 190 -5.62 -13.44 5.73
N ILE A 191 -6.61 -12.64 5.34
CA ILE A 191 -7.73 -13.12 4.51
C ILE A 191 -7.74 -12.53 3.10
N GLY A 192 -6.91 -11.53 2.82
CA GLY A 192 -6.76 -10.96 1.49
C GLY A 192 -6.76 -9.43 1.45
N LEU A 193 -6.68 -8.92 0.23
CA LEU A 193 -6.81 -7.52 -0.15
C LEU A 193 -8.16 -7.33 -0.83
N PHE A 194 -8.93 -6.36 -0.39
CA PHE A 194 -10.28 -6.11 -0.89
C PHE A 194 -10.44 -4.63 -1.23
N ASP A 195 -11.09 -4.32 -2.35
CA ASP A 195 -11.41 -2.95 -2.73
C ASP A 195 -12.23 -2.27 -1.62
N ASP A 196 -11.97 -0.99 -1.37
CA ASP A 196 -12.73 -0.17 -0.41
C ASP A 196 -14.15 0.15 -0.92
#